data_AF-A0A645HRF9-F1
#
_entry.id   AF-A0A645HRF9-F1
#
_cell.length_a   1.000
_cell.length_b   1.000
_cell.length_c   1.000
_cell.angle_alpha   90.00
_cell.angle_beta   90.00
_cell.angle_gamma   90.00
#
_symmetry.space_group_name_H-M   'P 1'
#
loop_
_entity.id
_entity.type
_entity.pdbx_description
1 polymer ?
#
loop_
_entity_poly.entity_id
_entity_poly.type
_entity_poly.pdbx_seq_one_letter_code
_entity_poly.pdbx_strand_id
1 'polypeptide(L)'
;MSESLKKEFTDVNGKNILVKYLPNVSRETLLLIIDSLKTIHENSIVVLIGSEEETLPIAVSSKIKDLSAGKMVGMIAKELGGSGGGRPDFASGAGKDASKIDSAIKLVKEMVK
;
A
#
# COMPACT_ATOMS: atom_id res chain seq x y z
N MET A 1 2.75 -6.22 15.72
CA MET A 1 1.99 -5.75 14.54
C MET A 1 2.64 -6.21 13.23
N SER A 2 3.94 -5.94 13.00
CA SER A 2 4.58 -6.35 11.73
C SER A 2 4.67 -7.87 11.53
N GLU A 3 4.77 -8.66 12.62
CA GLU A 3 4.86 -10.13 12.52
C GLU A 3 3.59 -10.83 12.01
N SER A 4 2.41 -10.32 12.35
CA SER A 4 1.14 -10.89 11.84
C SER A 4 0.98 -10.61 10.36
N LEU A 5 1.36 -9.41 9.92
CA LEU A 5 1.30 -8.98 8.52
C LEU A 5 2.20 -9.81 7.60
N LYS A 6 3.31 -10.38 8.11
CA LYS A 6 4.20 -11.26 7.33
C LYS A 6 3.49 -12.48 6.77
N LYS A 7 2.41 -12.93 7.42
CA LYS A 7 1.65 -14.13 7.02
C LYS A 7 0.43 -13.81 6.18
N GLU A 8 0.14 -12.53 5.93
CA GLU A 8 -1.05 -12.08 5.20
C GLU A 8 -0.78 -11.82 3.71
N PHE A 9 0.44 -12.12 3.22
CA PHE A 9 0.74 -12.07 1.80
C PHE A 9 -0.11 -13.09 1.05
N THR A 10 -0.65 -12.66 -0.08
CA THR A 10 -1.38 -13.51 -1.03
C THR A 10 -0.54 -13.65 -2.29
N ASP A 11 -0.37 -14.87 -2.78
CA ASP A 11 0.23 -15.11 -4.09
C ASP A 11 -0.82 -14.85 -5.18
N VAL A 12 -0.45 -14.04 -6.17
CA VAL A 12 -1.22 -13.84 -7.39
C VAL A 12 -0.25 -13.92 -8.55
N ASN A 13 -0.35 -14.98 -9.37
CA ASN A 13 0.50 -15.20 -10.53
C ASN A 13 2.02 -15.17 -10.20
N GLY A 14 2.42 -15.72 -9.04
CA GLY A 14 3.82 -15.74 -8.60
C GLY A 14 4.32 -14.41 -8.00
N LYS A 15 3.41 -13.44 -7.79
CA LYS A 15 3.69 -12.15 -7.15
C LYS A 15 3.10 -12.15 -5.74
N ASN A 16 3.91 -11.81 -4.75
CA ASN A 16 3.46 -11.73 -3.36
C ASN A 16 2.85 -10.36 -3.08
N ILE A 17 1.58 -10.31 -2.72
CA ILE A 17 0.85 -9.06 -2.49
C ILE A 17 0.38 -8.98 -1.05
N LEU A 18 0.59 -7.83 -0.43
CA LEU A 18 -0.08 -7.46 0.81
C LEU A 18 -0.76 -6.10 0.63
N VAL A 19 -2.08 -6.06 0.89
CA VAL A 19 -2.85 -4.82 0.92
C VAL A 19 -3.65 -4.78 2.21
N LYS A 20 -3.43 -3.75 3.04
CA LYS A 20 -4.12 -3.64 4.34
C LYS A 20 -4.44 -2.21 4.73
N TYR A 21 -5.59 -2.04 5.37
CA TYR A 21 -5.92 -0.84 6.13
C TYR A 21 -5.54 -1.04 7.60
N LEU A 22 -4.83 -0.07 8.16
CA LEU A 22 -4.35 -0.04 9.54
C LEU A 22 -4.89 1.22 10.23
N PRO A 23 -6.00 1.14 10.99
CA PRO A 23 -6.59 2.31 11.62
C PRO A 23 -5.65 2.91 12.67
N ASN A 24 -5.69 4.24 12.84
CA ASN A 24 -4.87 4.99 13.81
C ASN A 24 -3.36 4.80 13.60
N VAL A 25 -2.93 4.61 12.34
CA VAL A 25 -1.51 4.49 11.98
C VAL A 25 -1.08 5.66 11.12
N SER A 26 -0.07 6.39 11.61
CA SER A 26 0.55 7.52 10.93
C SER A 26 1.33 7.10 9.70
N ARG A 27 1.54 8.05 8.79
CA ARG A 27 2.37 7.82 7.58
C ARG A 27 3.73 7.24 7.92
N GLU A 28 4.43 7.83 8.89
CA GLU A 28 5.78 7.41 9.31
C GLU A 28 5.80 5.95 9.76
N THR A 29 4.80 5.55 10.54
CA THR A 29 4.65 4.18 11.01
C THR A 29 4.40 3.21 9.85
N LEU A 30 3.62 3.59 8.84
CA LEU A 30 3.43 2.77 7.65
C LEU A 30 4.75 2.52 6.91
N LEU A 31 5.60 3.55 6.78
CA LEU A 31 6.90 3.42 6.10
C LEU A 31 7.79 2.40 6.84
N LEU A 32 7.85 2.47 8.17
CA LEU A 32 8.61 1.52 9.01
C LEU A 32 8.10 0.08 8.87
N ILE A 33 6.77 -0.10 8.82
CA ILE A 33 6.16 -1.42 8.61
C ILE A 33 6.51 -1.95 7.22
N ILE A 34 6.40 -1.13 6.17
CA ILE A 34 6.76 -1.54 4.81
C ILE A 34 8.24 -1.89 4.70
N ASP A 35 9.13 -1.14 5.33
CA ASP A 35 10.56 -1.46 5.34
C ASP A 35 10.84 -2.84 5.93
N SER A 36 10.07 -3.25 6.94
CA SER A 36 10.15 -4.59 7.53
C SER A 36 9.51 -5.68 6.66
N LEU A 37 8.48 -5.35 5.89
CA LEU A 37 7.73 -6.31 5.08
C LEU A 37 8.36 -6.56 3.71
N LYS A 38 8.96 -5.52 3.11
CA LYS A 38 9.60 -5.62 1.78
C LYS A 38 10.79 -6.58 1.78
N THR A 39 11.39 -6.88 2.94
CA THR A 39 12.54 -7.81 3.05
C THR A 39 12.13 -9.29 3.02
N ILE A 40 10.83 -9.59 3.14
CA ILE A 40 10.33 -10.97 3.25
C ILE A 40 10.37 -11.70 1.90
N HIS A 41 9.96 -11.01 0.84
CA HIS A 41 9.86 -11.58 -0.50
C HIS A 41 10.53 -10.66 -1.53
N GLU A 42 11.38 -11.22 -2.38
CA GLU A 42 12.06 -10.45 -3.45
C GLU A 42 11.09 -9.99 -4.55
N ASN A 43 10.04 -10.75 -4.83
CA ASN A 43 8.99 -10.40 -5.79
C ASN A 43 7.70 -10.04 -5.05
N SER A 44 7.64 -8.83 -4.48
CA SER A 44 6.51 -8.39 -3.65
C SER A 44 6.01 -6.97 -3.91
N ILE A 45 4.73 -6.78 -3.61
CA ILE A 45 4.05 -5.50 -3.53
C ILE A 45 3.40 -5.39 -2.15
N VAL A 46 3.68 -4.29 -1.46
CA VAL A 46 3.08 -3.98 -0.17
C VAL A 46 2.40 -2.63 -0.27
N VAL A 47 1.10 -2.59 0.01
CA VAL A 47 0.28 -1.39 0.06
C VAL A 47 -0.37 -1.29 1.42
N LEU A 48 -0.05 -0.24 2.17
CA LEU A 48 -0.67 0.03 3.46
C LEU A 48 -1.40 1.37 3.42
N ILE A 49 -2.60 1.38 3.97
CA ILE A 49 -3.43 2.58 4.16
C ILE A 49 -3.58 2.76 5.67
N GLY A 50 -3.22 3.93 6.18
CA GLY A 50 -3.39 4.30 7.57
C GLY A 50 -4.60 5.21 7.77
N SER A 51 -4.77 5.68 9.01
CA SER A 51 -5.71 6.74 9.35
C SER A 51 -5.06 7.61 10.41
N GLU A 52 -4.94 8.89 10.12
CA GLU A 52 -4.32 9.90 10.99
C GLU A 52 -5.14 11.19 10.86
N GLU A 53 -5.82 11.55 11.94
CA GLU A 53 -6.78 12.67 11.99
C GLU A 53 -7.84 12.56 10.87
N GLU A 54 -7.92 13.56 9.99
CA GLU A 54 -8.86 13.62 8.85
C GLU A 54 -8.23 13.10 7.54
N THR A 55 -7.07 12.43 7.64
CA THR A 55 -6.32 11.96 6.47
C THR A 55 -6.09 10.45 6.49
N LEU A 56 -5.99 9.88 5.29
CA LEU A 56 -5.68 8.48 5.08
C LEU A 56 -4.29 8.38 4.47
N PRO A 57 -3.21 8.33 5.27
CA PRO A 57 -1.87 8.18 4.72
C PRO A 57 -1.74 6.85 3.96
N ILE A 58 -1.05 6.88 2.83
CA ILE A 58 -0.84 5.70 1.97
C ILE A 58 0.66 5.53 1.79
N ALA A 59 1.12 4.29 1.92
CA ALA A 59 2.50 3.92 1.62
C ALA A 59 2.51 2.67 0.75
N VAL A 60 3.40 2.65 -0.25
CA VAL A 60 3.53 1.53 -1.18
C VAL A 60 5.00 1.23 -1.43
N SER A 61 5.35 -0.05 -1.37
CA SER A 61 6.60 -0.57 -1.94
C SER A 61 6.30 -1.59 -3.01
N SER A 62 7.07 -1.52 -4.10
CA SER A 62 7.06 -2.52 -5.15
C SER A 62 8.48 -2.97 -5.45
N LYS A 63 8.69 -4.28 -5.46
CA LYS A 63 9.90 -4.91 -5.98
C LYS A 63 9.70 -5.52 -7.37
N ILE A 64 8.56 -5.24 -8.00
CA ILE A 64 8.18 -5.78 -9.31
C ILE A 64 8.41 -4.71 -10.36
N LYS A 65 9.29 -4.97 -11.33
CA LYS A 65 9.71 -3.97 -12.34
C LYS A 65 8.54 -3.38 -13.13
N ASP A 66 7.52 -4.18 -13.42
CA ASP A 66 6.37 -3.77 -14.24
C ASP A 66 5.27 -3.04 -13.45
N LEU A 67 5.37 -3.01 -12.12
CA LEU A 67 4.37 -2.40 -11.24
C LEU A 67 5.02 -1.29 -10.39
N SER A 68 4.88 -0.05 -10.84
CA SER A 68 5.46 1.12 -10.17
C SER A 68 4.69 1.52 -8.91
N ALA A 69 5.37 1.63 -7.77
CA ALA A 69 4.81 2.14 -6.52
C ALA A 69 4.23 3.56 -6.68
N GLY A 70 4.95 4.44 -7.40
CA GLY A 70 4.49 5.81 -7.68
C GLY A 70 3.15 5.86 -8.42
N LYS A 71 2.97 5.00 -9.44
CA LYS A 71 1.70 4.89 -10.17
C LYS A 71 0.58 4.34 -9.28
N MET A 72 0.85 3.29 -8.51
CA MET A 72 -0.13 2.68 -7.60
C MET A 72 -0.63 3.68 -6.57
N VAL A 73 0.26 4.39 -5.89
CA VAL A 73 -0.11 5.42 -4.91
C VAL A 73 -1.00 6.49 -5.53
N GLY A 74 -0.67 6.98 -6.72
CA GLY A 74 -1.48 7.99 -7.39
C GLY A 74 -2.92 7.53 -7.64
N MET A 75 -3.10 6.28 -8.07
CA MET A 75 -4.43 5.69 -8.30
C MET A 75 -5.19 5.47 -6.98
N ILE A 76 -4.53 4.89 -5.97
CA ILE A 76 -5.13 4.64 -4.64
C ILE A 76 -5.54 5.97 -3.99
N ALA A 77 -4.65 6.95 -3.98
CA ALA A 77 -4.91 8.25 -3.38
C ALA A 77 -6.07 8.95 -4.08
N LYS A 78 -6.11 8.90 -5.42
CA LYS A 78 -7.23 9.47 -6.20
C LYS A 78 -8.56 8.80 -5.88
N GLU A 79 -8.58 7.48 -5.75
CA GLU A 79 -9.78 6.74 -5.32
C GLU A 79 -10.26 7.22 -3.96
N LEU A 80 -9.33 7.44 -3.02
CA LEU A 80 -9.60 7.98 -1.69
C LEU A 80 -9.76 9.52 -1.65
N GLY A 81 -9.89 10.20 -2.79
CA GLY A 81 -10.13 11.65 -2.84
C GLY A 81 -8.91 12.52 -2.50
N GLY A 82 -7.70 12.03 -2.72
CA GLY A 82 -6.45 12.74 -2.47
C GLY A 82 -5.40 12.54 -3.57
N SER A 83 -4.12 12.64 -3.19
CA SER A 83 -2.98 12.61 -4.13
C SER A 83 -1.74 11.97 -3.50
N GLY A 84 -0.80 11.58 -4.36
CA GLY A 84 0.47 11.02 -3.92
C GLY A 84 1.43 10.77 -5.08
N GLY A 85 2.64 10.35 -4.72
CA GLY A 85 3.72 10.11 -5.69
C GLY A 85 4.98 9.57 -5.01
N GLY A 86 6.04 9.44 -5.79
CA GLY A 86 7.31 8.94 -5.29
C GLY A 86 8.06 8.16 -6.36
N ARG A 87 9.01 7.34 -5.91
CA ARG A 87 9.85 6.55 -6.79
C ARG A 87 9.13 5.27 -7.23
N PRO A 88 9.60 4.61 -8.31
CA PRO A 88 9.00 3.36 -8.77
C PRO A 88 9.08 2.21 -7.75
N ASP A 89 10.11 2.18 -6.90
CA ASP A 89 10.32 1.16 -5.86
C ASP A 89 9.53 1.45 -4.57
N PHE A 90 9.30 2.74 -4.31
CA PHE A 90 8.71 3.19 -3.06
C PHE A 90 8.04 4.56 -3.21
N ALA A 91 6.79 4.65 -2.78
CA ALA A 91 5.97 5.84 -2.94
C ALA A 91 5.01 6.04 -1.77
N SER A 92 4.46 7.24 -1.69
CA SER A 92 3.60 7.63 -0.57
C SER A 92 2.62 8.73 -0.97
N GLY A 93 1.47 8.75 -0.30
CA GLY A 93 0.39 9.68 -0.60
C GLY A 93 -0.54 9.84 0.58
N ALA A 94 -1.66 10.52 0.35
CA ALA A 94 -2.74 10.61 1.30
C ALA A 94 -4.10 10.72 0.59
N GLY A 95 -5.12 10.09 1.17
CA GLY A 95 -6.53 10.27 0.85
C GLY A 95 -7.28 11.00 1.96
N LYS A 96 -8.59 11.18 1.77
CA LYS A 96 -9.51 11.84 2.71
C LYS A 96 -10.83 11.07 2.89
N ASP A 97 -11.19 10.20 1.96
CA ASP A 97 -12.48 9.50 1.94
C ASP A 97 -12.36 8.08 2.49
N ALA A 98 -12.66 7.90 3.78
CA ALA A 98 -12.58 6.60 4.44
C ALA A 98 -13.65 5.61 3.95
N SER A 99 -14.75 6.10 3.37
CA SER A 99 -15.80 5.23 2.82
C SER A 99 -15.34 4.42 1.60
N LYS A 100 -14.25 4.85 0.96
CA LYS A 100 -13.68 4.24 -0.24
C LYS A 100 -12.50 3.30 0.01
N ILE A 101 -12.15 3.03 1.27
CA ILE A 101 -11.03 2.14 1.61
C ILE A 101 -11.22 0.75 0.98
N ASP A 102 -12.43 0.18 1.07
CA ASP A 102 -12.71 -1.13 0.47
C ASP A 102 -12.59 -1.11 -1.06
N SER A 103 -13.01 -0.01 -1.69
CA SER A 103 -12.86 0.21 -3.13
C SER A 103 -11.38 0.27 -3.52
N ALA A 104 -10.59 1.06 -2.79
CA ALA A 104 -9.16 1.20 -3.00
C ALA A 104 -8.41 -0.14 -2.83
N ILE A 105 -8.76 -0.95 -1.84
CA ILE A 105 -8.16 -2.28 -1.64
C ILE A 105 -8.50 -3.22 -2.81
N LYS A 106 -9.75 -3.19 -3.31
CA LYS A 106 -10.16 -3.98 -4.48
C LYS A 106 -9.40 -3.55 -5.73
N LEU A 107 -9.30 -2.23 -5.97
CA LEU A 107 -8.54 -1.67 -7.08
C LEU A 107 -7.10 -2.21 -7.13
N VAL A 108 -6.39 -2.20 -5.99
CA VAL A 108 -5.02 -2.72 -5.93
C VAL A 108 -4.98 -4.21 -6.27
N LYS A 109 -5.91 -5.01 -5.75
CA LYS A 109 -5.97 -6.44 -6.08
C LYS A 109 -6.21 -6.69 -7.57
N GLU A 110 -6.99 -5.84 -8.23
CA GLU A 110 -7.21 -5.93 -9.68
C GLU A 110 -5.99 -5.49 -10.49
N MET A 111 -5.22 -4.51 -10.01
CA MET A 111 -4.01 -4.05 -10.69
C MET A 111 -2.88 -5.08 -10.75
N VAL A 112 -2.86 -6.05 -9.84
CA VAL A 112 -1.77 -7.05 -9.76
C VAL A 112 -2.15 -8.40 -10.38
N LYS A 113 -3.45 -8.67 -10.60
CA LYS A 113 -3.90 -9.82 -11.42
C LYS A 113 -3.28 -9.75 -12.80
#